data_AF-A0A8T3Q1T8-F1
#
_entry.id   AF-A0A8T3Q1T8-F1
#
_cell.length_a   1.000
_cell.length_b   1.000
_cell.length_c   1.000
_cell.angle_alpha   90.00
_cell.angle_beta   90.00
_cell.angle_gamma   90.00
#
_symmetry.space_group_name_H-M   'P 1'
#
loop_
_entity.id
_entity.type
_entity.pdbx_description
1 polymer ?
#
loop_
_entity_poly.entity_id
_entity_poly.type
_entity_poly.pdbx_seq_one_letter_code
_entity_poly.pdbx_strand_id
1 'polypeptide(L)'
;MSRSWKMLSPLVARQAELTSAMQEIADPQGGGGLPQVFTNAPGPQYLGTYTPYEASRDFPDEVRALISAAAGEEVHRSLLLEKSRTVNEDAEAYAAKERWAAGIQRMADFLKENRRRDSKLQALAVGMLLSDLQDELSAAAVRASLSLEVFRRLTVEDLLLVFDGKPFLSVLLRLFERRLRNPNDPWKPNDLNDMQFLGLAAAYADCVVGERHFLRLLADIRPKAHVRAKLYTNLAECMAELPLAAG
;
A
#
# COMPACT_ATOMS: atom_id res chain seq x y z
N MET A 1 -4.44 -28.29 7.22
CA MET A 1 -4.10 -27.25 6.22
C MET A 1 -3.72 -25.99 6.97
N SER A 2 -2.48 -25.50 6.84
CA SER A 2 -2.08 -24.23 7.44
C SER A 2 -2.90 -23.10 6.82
N ARG A 3 -3.65 -22.37 7.63
CA ARG A 3 -4.39 -21.17 7.19
C ARG A 3 -3.39 -20.03 7.06
N SER A 4 -2.67 -19.97 5.94
CA SER A 4 -1.75 -18.86 5.67
C SER A 4 -2.56 -17.62 5.29
N TRP A 5 -2.47 -16.59 6.12
CA TRP A 5 -3.05 -15.29 5.84
C TRP A 5 -2.29 -14.63 4.70
N LYS A 6 -3.02 -14.02 3.77
CA LYS A 6 -2.47 -13.30 2.62
C LYS A 6 -2.78 -11.82 2.78
N MET A 7 -1.80 -10.98 2.44
CA MET A 7 -1.98 -9.53 2.39
C MET A 7 -2.66 -9.14 1.08
N LEU A 8 -3.66 -8.27 1.18
CA LEU A 8 -4.31 -7.61 0.06
C LEU A 8 -3.28 -6.83 -0.76
N SER A 9 -3.51 -6.72 -2.07
CA SER A 9 -2.72 -5.83 -2.92
C SER A 9 -2.71 -4.40 -2.35
N PRO A 10 -1.54 -3.73 -2.24
CA PRO A 10 -1.46 -2.34 -1.78
C PRO A 10 -2.36 -1.38 -2.54
N LEU A 11 -2.54 -1.58 -3.84
CA LEU A 11 -3.42 -0.71 -4.63
C LEU A 11 -4.89 -0.88 -4.22
N VAL A 12 -5.33 -2.09 -3.87
CA VAL A 12 -6.72 -2.32 -3.41
C VAL A 12 -6.91 -1.74 -2.01
N ALA A 13 -5.96 -1.93 -1.10
CA ALA A 13 -6.01 -1.34 0.24
C ALA A 13 -6.03 0.20 0.18
N ARG A 14 -5.19 0.78 -0.69
CA ARG A 14 -5.13 2.22 -0.96
C ARG A 14 -6.45 2.76 -1.51
N GLN A 15 -7.03 2.09 -2.51
CA GLN A 15 -8.34 2.47 -3.06
C GLN A 15 -9.45 2.40 -2.01
N ALA A 16 -9.42 1.39 -1.13
CA ALA A 16 -10.39 1.26 -0.04
C ALA A 16 -10.25 2.40 0.98
N GLU A 17 -9.02 2.74 1.40
CA GLU A 17 -8.78 3.88 2.31
C GLU A 17 -9.16 5.22 1.69
N LEU A 18 -8.83 5.44 0.41
CA LEU A 18 -9.23 6.66 -0.32
C LEU A 18 -10.76 6.75 -0.43
N THR A 19 -11.44 5.66 -0.76
CA THR A 19 -12.91 5.63 -0.85
C THR A 19 -13.54 5.91 0.50
N SER A 20 -13.04 5.28 1.56
CA SER A 20 -13.45 5.51 2.95
C SER A 20 -13.26 6.97 3.36
N ALA A 21 -12.13 7.59 3.00
CA ALA A 21 -11.89 9.01 3.29
C ALA A 21 -12.83 9.94 2.52
N MET A 22 -13.10 9.65 1.24
CA MET A 22 -14.03 10.46 0.44
C MET A 22 -15.48 10.31 0.94
N GLN A 23 -15.85 9.14 1.46
CA GLN A 23 -17.14 8.92 2.12
C GLN A 23 -17.26 9.75 3.39
N GLU A 24 -16.22 9.84 4.21
CA GLU A 24 -16.20 10.70 5.41
C GLU A 24 -16.28 12.20 5.07
N ILE A 25 -15.74 12.63 3.92
CA ILE A 25 -15.92 14.00 3.44
C ILE A 25 -17.37 14.23 3.00
N ALA A 26 -17.96 13.26 2.27
CA ALA A 26 -19.33 13.38 1.78
C ALA A 26 -20.37 13.32 2.91
N ASP A 27 -20.14 12.45 3.90
CA ASP A 27 -20.95 12.26 5.08
C ASP A 27 -20.05 12.03 6.30
N PRO A 28 -19.74 13.09 7.06
CA PRO A 28 -18.91 12.99 8.26
C PRO A 28 -19.47 12.09 9.37
N GLN A 29 -20.77 11.76 9.32
CA GLN A 29 -21.41 10.86 10.27
C GLN A 29 -21.46 9.41 9.77
N GLY A 30 -21.22 9.20 8.47
CA GLY A 30 -21.41 7.94 7.77
C GLY A 30 -20.33 6.87 8.01
N GLY A 31 -19.23 7.21 8.69
CA GLY A 31 -18.16 6.31 9.12
C GLY A 31 -17.66 5.35 8.03
N GLY A 32 -16.59 5.73 7.32
CA GLY A 32 -15.97 4.84 6.33
C GLY A 32 -15.26 3.66 6.99
N GLY A 33 -15.62 2.43 6.62
CA GLY A 33 -14.91 1.23 7.09
C GLY A 33 -13.45 1.19 6.61
N LEU A 34 -12.56 0.62 7.43
CA LEU A 34 -11.19 0.30 7.01
C LEU A 34 -11.15 -1.06 6.31
N PRO A 35 -10.25 -1.27 5.33
CA PRO A 35 -10.11 -2.56 4.66
C PRO A 35 -9.62 -3.65 5.62
N GLN A 36 -10.17 -4.86 5.46
CA GLN A 36 -9.56 -6.06 6.03
C GLN A 36 -8.37 -6.47 5.16
N VAL A 37 -7.17 -6.01 5.54
CA VAL A 37 -5.95 -6.15 4.72
C VAL A 37 -5.39 -7.58 4.72
N PHE A 38 -5.48 -8.29 5.84
CA PHE A 38 -5.07 -9.69 5.92
C PHE A 38 -6.29 -10.58 5.85
N THR A 39 -6.28 -11.54 4.92
CA THR A 39 -7.41 -12.46 4.71
C THR A 39 -6.94 -13.85 4.30
N ASN A 40 -7.78 -14.84 4.57
CA ASN A 40 -7.62 -16.21 4.08
C ASN A 40 -8.40 -16.47 2.78
N ALA A 41 -9.10 -15.45 2.25
CA ALA A 41 -9.80 -15.56 0.99
C ALA A 41 -8.83 -15.94 -0.16
N PRO A 42 -9.29 -16.64 -1.20
CA PRO A 42 -8.49 -16.90 -2.38
C PRO A 42 -8.29 -15.62 -3.20
N GLY A 43 -7.06 -15.42 -3.67
CA GLY A 43 -6.69 -14.33 -4.60
C GLY A 43 -6.68 -12.87 -4.11
N PRO A 44 -6.56 -12.52 -2.82
CA PRO A 44 -6.56 -11.12 -2.36
C PRO A 44 -5.38 -10.30 -2.88
N GLN A 45 -4.32 -10.96 -3.34
CA GLN A 45 -3.14 -10.30 -3.92
C GLN A 45 -3.37 -9.81 -5.36
N TYR A 46 -4.44 -10.23 -6.04
CA TYR A 46 -4.64 -9.92 -7.46
C TYR A 46 -5.47 -8.66 -7.67
N LEU A 47 -5.06 -7.86 -8.66
CA LEU A 47 -5.83 -6.71 -9.13
C LEU A 47 -6.84 -7.18 -10.17
N GLY A 48 -8.12 -6.77 -9.98
CA GLY A 48 -9.31 -6.75 -10.86
C GLY A 48 -9.48 -7.65 -12.08
N THR A 49 -8.42 -8.04 -12.79
CA THR A 49 -8.43 -8.86 -14.00
C THR A 49 -8.28 -10.35 -13.73
N TYR A 50 -7.80 -10.76 -12.55
CA TYR A 50 -7.79 -12.17 -12.17
C TYR A 50 -9.12 -12.55 -11.54
N THR A 51 -9.87 -13.38 -12.25
CA THR A 51 -11.02 -14.09 -11.66
C THR A 51 -10.50 -15.42 -11.13
N PRO A 52 -10.49 -15.64 -9.79
CA PRO A 52 -10.08 -16.93 -9.25
C PRO A 52 -10.96 -18.06 -9.80
N TYR A 53 -10.39 -19.26 -9.87
CA TYR A 53 -11.17 -20.44 -10.24
C TYR A 53 -12.31 -20.65 -9.22
N GLU A 54 -13.54 -20.57 -9.71
CA GLU A 54 -14.74 -20.92 -8.96
C GLU A 54 -15.09 -22.37 -9.25
N ALA A 55 -15.08 -23.20 -8.19
CA ALA A 55 -15.50 -24.58 -8.29
C ALA A 55 -16.98 -24.67 -8.72
N SER A 56 -17.36 -25.73 -9.44
CA SER A 56 -18.75 -25.92 -9.89
C SER A 56 -19.72 -25.76 -8.72
N ARG A 57 -20.85 -25.10 -8.98
CA ARG A 57 -21.96 -24.95 -8.03
C ARG A 57 -22.59 -26.29 -7.63
N ASP A 58 -22.30 -27.35 -8.38
CA ASP A 58 -22.75 -28.71 -8.09
C ASP A 58 -22.08 -29.32 -6.85
N PHE A 59 -20.96 -28.76 -6.40
CA PHE A 59 -20.31 -29.21 -5.17
C PHE A 59 -20.91 -28.53 -3.92
N PRO A 60 -20.92 -29.23 -2.76
CA PRO A 60 -21.23 -28.62 -1.47
C PRO A 60 -20.32 -27.43 -1.17
N ASP A 61 -20.82 -26.43 -0.45
CA ASP A 61 -20.12 -25.18 -0.13
C ASP A 61 -18.73 -25.40 0.47
N GLU A 62 -18.60 -26.36 1.39
CA GLU A 62 -17.33 -26.72 2.02
C GLU A 62 -16.31 -27.25 1.00
N VAL A 63 -16.77 -28.09 0.06
CA VAL A 63 -15.93 -28.64 -1.01
C VAL A 63 -15.52 -27.54 -1.98
N ARG A 64 -16.44 -26.63 -2.33
CA ARG A 64 -16.10 -25.47 -3.17
C ARG A 64 -15.06 -24.58 -2.52
N ALA A 65 -15.21 -24.29 -1.22
CA ALA A 65 -14.24 -23.51 -0.47
C ALA A 65 -12.85 -24.17 -0.48
N LEU A 66 -12.77 -25.49 -0.27
CA LEU A 66 -11.52 -26.24 -0.33
C LEU A 66 -10.87 -26.21 -1.73
N ILE A 67 -11.65 -26.43 -2.79
CA ILE A 67 -11.15 -26.39 -4.17
C ILE A 67 -10.62 -25.00 -4.51
N SER A 68 -11.37 -23.94 -4.20
CA SER A 68 -10.92 -22.56 -4.45
C SER A 68 -9.68 -22.19 -3.62
N ALA A 69 -9.55 -22.67 -2.38
CA ALA A 69 -8.34 -22.48 -1.59
C ALA A 69 -7.13 -23.19 -2.23
N ALA A 70 -7.28 -24.46 -2.62
CA ALA A 70 -6.22 -25.25 -3.24
C ALA A 70 -5.78 -24.67 -4.60
N ALA A 71 -6.73 -24.27 -5.44
CA ALA A 71 -6.44 -23.60 -6.71
C ALA A 71 -5.71 -22.27 -6.48
N GLY A 72 -6.14 -21.48 -5.50
CA GLY A 72 -5.48 -20.22 -5.14
C GLY A 72 -4.08 -20.40 -4.54
N GLU A 73 -3.80 -21.53 -3.87
CA GLU A 73 -2.47 -21.90 -3.39
C GLU A 73 -1.57 -22.31 -4.56
N GLU A 74 -2.08 -23.14 -5.47
CA GLU A 74 -1.32 -23.58 -6.65
C GLU A 74 -0.94 -22.42 -7.56
N VAL A 75 -1.87 -21.49 -7.85
CA VAL A 75 -1.55 -20.29 -8.64
C VAL A 75 -0.51 -19.43 -7.93
N HIS A 76 -0.61 -19.27 -6.60
CA HIS A 76 0.40 -18.54 -5.84
C HIS A 76 1.77 -19.21 -5.90
N ARG A 77 1.82 -20.54 -5.73
CA ARG A 77 3.03 -21.35 -5.85
C ARG A 77 3.65 -21.21 -7.24
N SER A 78 2.85 -21.33 -8.30
CA SER A 78 3.32 -21.16 -9.67
C SER A 78 3.86 -19.76 -9.92
N LEU A 79 3.22 -18.70 -9.42
CA LEU A 79 3.75 -17.33 -9.56
C LEU A 79 5.06 -17.09 -8.80
N LEU A 80 5.30 -17.81 -7.69
CA LEU A 80 6.57 -17.73 -6.97
C LEU A 80 7.69 -18.50 -7.67
N LEU A 81 7.35 -19.56 -8.39
CA LEU A 81 8.33 -20.47 -9.02
C LEU A 81 8.58 -20.15 -10.50
N GLU A 82 7.58 -19.66 -11.22
CA GLU A 82 7.65 -19.33 -12.63
C GLU A 82 7.76 -17.83 -12.86
N LYS A 83 8.67 -17.46 -13.77
CA LYS A 83 8.76 -16.10 -14.28
C LYS A 83 7.59 -15.88 -15.24
N SER A 84 6.46 -15.40 -14.70
CA SER A 84 5.18 -15.30 -15.41
C SER A 84 5.11 -14.18 -16.45
N ARG A 85 6.18 -13.42 -16.66
CA ARG A 85 6.23 -12.29 -17.59
C ARG A 85 7.05 -12.64 -18.80
N THR A 86 6.59 -12.20 -19.96
CA THR A 86 7.40 -12.17 -21.17
C THR A 86 8.57 -11.20 -21.01
N VAL A 87 9.61 -11.40 -21.82
CA VAL A 87 10.79 -10.51 -21.83
C VAL A 87 10.39 -9.05 -22.08
N ASN A 88 9.38 -8.82 -22.94
CA ASN A 88 8.90 -7.48 -23.26
C ASN A 88 8.15 -6.85 -22.08
N GLU A 89 7.27 -7.59 -21.42
CA GLU A 89 6.55 -7.09 -20.22
C GLU A 89 7.50 -6.76 -19.06
N ASP A 90 8.57 -7.55 -18.90
CA ASP A 90 9.61 -7.26 -17.92
C ASP A 90 10.36 -5.96 -18.24
N ALA A 91 10.74 -5.77 -19.51
CA ALA A 91 11.43 -4.56 -19.95
C ALA A 91 10.55 -3.31 -19.77
N GLU A 92 9.26 -3.39 -20.12
CA GLU A 92 8.30 -2.31 -19.93
C GLU A 92 8.07 -1.99 -18.45
N ALA A 93 7.89 -3.01 -17.61
CA ALA A 93 7.70 -2.83 -16.18
C ALA A 93 8.95 -2.23 -15.52
N TYR A 94 10.14 -2.68 -15.92
CA TYR A 94 11.40 -2.12 -15.43
C TYR A 94 11.58 -0.66 -15.87
N ALA A 95 11.33 -0.35 -17.15
CA ALA A 95 11.38 1.03 -17.67
C ALA A 95 10.37 1.96 -16.96
N ALA A 96 9.17 1.46 -16.62
CA ALA A 96 8.20 2.23 -15.84
C ALA A 96 8.74 2.57 -14.43
N LYS A 97 9.34 1.60 -13.74
CA LYS A 97 9.97 1.82 -12.42
C LYS A 97 11.15 2.81 -12.50
N GLU A 98 11.99 2.71 -13.53
CA GLU A 98 13.08 3.65 -13.73
C GLU A 98 12.58 5.08 -14.00
N ARG A 99 11.56 5.24 -14.85
CA ARG A 99 10.94 6.55 -15.11
C ARG A 99 10.37 7.16 -13.83
N TRP A 100 9.69 6.35 -13.01
CA TRP A 100 9.18 6.78 -11.71
C TRP A 100 10.33 7.23 -10.79
N ALA A 101 11.34 6.37 -10.57
CA ALA A 101 12.46 6.67 -9.67
C ALA A 101 13.22 7.94 -10.11
N ALA A 102 13.47 8.07 -11.42
CA ALA A 102 14.11 9.27 -11.98
C ALA A 102 13.24 10.52 -11.80
N GLY A 103 11.91 10.40 -11.90
CA GLY A 103 10.96 11.48 -11.63
C GLY A 103 11.05 11.99 -10.20
N ILE A 104 11.05 11.09 -9.23
CA ILE A 104 11.15 11.45 -7.82
C ILE A 104 12.56 11.97 -7.48
N GLN A 105 13.62 11.41 -8.07
CA GLN A 105 14.99 11.87 -7.87
C GLN A 105 15.17 13.33 -8.31
N ARG A 106 14.66 13.71 -9.50
CA ARG A 106 14.71 15.10 -9.97
C ARG A 106 14.06 16.07 -8.98
N MET A 107 12.98 15.66 -8.33
CA MET A 107 12.35 16.48 -7.30
C MET A 107 13.20 16.55 -6.02
N ALA A 108 13.76 15.42 -5.57
CA ALA A 108 14.65 15.39 -4.41
C ALA A 108 15.86 16.31 -4.61
N ASP A 109 16.43 16.32 -5.82
CA ASP A 109 17.54 17.20 -6.21
C ASP A 109 17.09 18.68 -6.23
N PHE A 110 15.94 18.98 -6.84
CA PHE A 110 15.35 20.31 -6.80
C PHE A 110 15.15 20.81 -5.37
N LEU A 111 14.65 19.95 -4.47
CA LEU A 111 14.47 20.27 -3.06
C LEU A 111 15.80 20.51 -2.33
N LYS A 112 16.83 19.72 -2.64
CA LYS A 112 18.19 19.88 -2.11
C LYS A 112 18.77 21.26 -2.45
N GLU A 113 18.55 21.72 -3.67
CA GLU A 113 19.00 23.02 -4.16
C GLU A 113 18.20 24.18 -3.55
N ASN A 114 16.93 23.96 -3.21
CA ASN A 114 15.98 24.98 -2.75
C ASN A 114 15.68 24.94 -1.23
N ARG A 115 16.57 24.34 -0.42
CA ARG A 115 16.45 24.01 1.01
C ARG A 115 16.02 25.11 2.00
N ARG A 116 15.88 26.37 1.59
CA ARG A 116 15.46 27.48 2.48
C ARG A 116 13.95 27.53 2.79
N ARG A 117 13.15 26.54 2.38
CA ARG A 117 11.67 26.55 2.53
C ARG A 117 11.11 25.24 3.11
N ASP A 118 11.61 24.80 4.27
CA ASP A 118 11.20 23.55 4.95
C ASP A 118 9.69 23.42 5.15
N SER A 119 8.96 24.52 5.37
CA SER A 119 7.50 24.51 5.53
C SER A 119 6.73 24.05 4.30
N LYS A 120 7.33 24.10 3.10
CA LYS A 120 6.69 23.68 1.83
C LYS A 120 6.97 22.22 1.46
N LEU A 121 7.83 21.52 2.19
CA LEU A 121 8.22 20.17 1.84
C LEU A 121 7.08 19.17 1.98
N GLN A 122 6.26 19.31 3.03
CA GLN A 122 5.06 18.49 3.22
C GLN A 122 4.06 18.73 2.08
N ALA A 123 3.77 19.99 1.74
CA ALA A 123 2.90 20.32 0.61
C ALA A 123 3.43 19.78 -0.73
N LEU A 124 4.75 19.75 -0.94
CA LEU A 124 5.36 19.17 -2.13
C LEU A 124 5.29 17.64 -2.16
N ALA A 125 5.54 16.98 -1.03
CA ALA A 125 5.40 15.52 -0.91
C ALA A 125 3.95 15.10 -1.17
N VAL A 126 2.98 15.84 -0.62
CA VAL A 126 1.55 15.66 -0.90
C VAL A 126 1.27 15.90 -2.37
N GLY A 127 1.71 17.01 -2.95
CA GLY A 127 1.47 17.32 -4.36
C GLY A 127 1.96 16.20 -5.30
N MET A 128 3.10 15.58 -4.99
CA MET A 128 3.59 14.43 -5.75
C MET A 128 2.74 13.18 -5.54
N LEU A 129 2.41 12.86 -4.29
CA LEU A 129 1.55 11.73 -3.97
C LEU A 129 0.16 11.90 -4.63
N LEU A 130 -0.40 13.11 -4.63
CA LEU A 130 -1.64 13.43 -5.32
C LEU A 130 -1.52 13.32 -6.83
N SER A 131 -0.39 13.72 -7.42
CA SER A 131 -0.15 13.55 -8.86
C SER A 131 -0.05 12.06 -9.24
N ASP A 132 0.53 11.21 -8.39
CA ASP A 132 0.58 9.75 -8.58
C ASP A 132 -0.81 9.12 -8.40
N LEU A 133 -1.62 9.69 -7.52
CA LEU A 133 -2.92 9.14 -7.11
C LEU A 133 -4.12 9.81 -7.79
N GLN A 134 -3.91 10.68 -8.77
CA GLN A 134 -4.98 11.50 -9.35
C GLN A 134 -6.16 10.66 -9.84
N ASP A 135 -5.88 9.56 -10.54
CA ASP A 135 -6.90 8.65 -11.06
C ASP A 135 -7.62 7.89 -9.93
N GLU A 136 -6.88 7.47 -8.90
CA GLU A 136 -7.44 6.77 -7.74
C GLU A 136 -8.31 7.69 -6.87
N LEU A 137 -7.89 8.93 -6.68
CA LEU A 137 -8.64 9.97 -5.98
C LEU A 137 -9.94 10.27 -6.71
N SER A 138 -9.88 10.43 -8.04
CA SER A 138 -11.06 10.68 -8.87
C SER A 138 -12.02 9.50 -8.82
N ALA A 139 -11.51 8.27 -8.93
CA ALA A 139 -12.32 7.06 -8.83
C ALA A 139 -12.92 6.88 -7.42
N ALA A 140 -12.17 7.18 -6.36
CA ALA A 140 -12.65 7.14 -4.98
C ALA A 140 -13.76 8.16 -4.73
N ALA A 141 -13.61 9.39 -5.22
CA ALA A 141 -14.64 10.43 -5.13
C ALA A 141 -15.94 10.00 -5.82
N VAL A 142 -15.85 9.41 -7.02
CA VAL A 142 -17.01 8.86 -7.73
C VAL A 142 -17.68 7.74 -6.94
N ARG A 143 -16.92 6.78 -6.40
CA ARG A 143 -17.46 5.68 -5.58
C ARG A 143 -18.12 6.17 -4.29
N ALA A 144 -17.58 7.24 -3.70
CA ALA A 144 -18.14 7.89 -2.52
C ALA A 144 -19.36 8.77 -2.83
N SER A 145 -19.79 8.88 -4.10
CA SER A 145 -20.84 9.80 -4.53
C SER A 145 -20.56 11.26 -4.15
N LEU A 146 -19.27 11.63 -4.07
CA LEU A 146 -18.85 12.99 -3.74
C LEU A 146 -19.21 13.93 -4.89
N SER A 147 -19.88 15.05 -4.59
CA SER A 147 -20.25 16.00 -5.62
C SER A 147 -19.01 16.66 -6.23
N LEU A 148 -19.08 16.96 -7.53
CA LEU A 148 -17.97 17.63 -8.24
C LEU A 148 -17.63 19.00 -7.63
N GLU A 149 -18.64 19.70 -7.09
CA GLU A 149 -18.43 21.00 -6.43
C GLU A 149 -17.60 20.84 -5.15
N VAL A 150 -17.89 19.84 -4.32
CA VAL A 150 -17.12 19.56 -3.10
C VAL A 150 -15.71 19.10 -3.47
N PHE A 151 -15.59 18.16 -4.40
CA PHE A 151 -14.28 17.65 -4.84
C PHE A 151 -13.37 18.77 -5.36
N ARG A 152 -13.89 19.72 -6.13
CA ARG A 152 -13.14 20.89 -6.64
C ARG A 152 -12.70 21.88 -5.56
N ARG A 153 -13.35 21.86 -4.39
CA ARG A 153 -13.03 22.75 -3.27
C ARG A 153 -11.99 22.15 -2.32
N LEU A 154 -11.66 20.87 -2.45
CA LEU A 154 -10.65 20.22 -1.62
C LEU A 154 -9.31 20.93 -1.77
N THR A 155 -8.76 21.38 -0.65
CA THR A 155 -7.42 21.99 -0.60
C THR A 155 -6.35 20.93 -0.35
N VAL A 156 -5.08 21.33 -0.42
CA VAL A 156 -3.96 20.46 -0.05
C VAL A 156 -4.03 20.10 1.44
N GLU A 157 -4.52 21.00 2.28
CA GLU A 157 -4.72 20.78 3.72
C GLU A 157 -5.84 19.76 3.98
N ASP A 158 -6.96 19.81 3.24
CA ASP A 158 -8.01 18.80 3.34
C ASP A 158 -7.49 17.41 2.97
N LEU A 159 -6.70 17.35 1.90
CA LEU A 159 -6.08 16.10 1.46
C LEU A 159 -5.04 15.62 2.48
N LEU A 160 -4.26 16.50 3.08
CA LEU A 160 -3.36 16.12 4.18
C LEU A 160 -4.10 15.44 5.33
N LEU A 161 -5.25 15.98 5.73
CA LEU A 161 -6.09 15.37 6.76
C LEU A 161 -6.62 14.00 6.34
N VAL A 162 -7.01 13.84 5.07
CA VAL A 162 -7.40 12.54 4.50
C VAL A 162 -6.27 11.51 4.63
N PHE A 163 -5.05 11.87 4.23
CA PHE A 163 -3.91 10.95 4.28
C PHE A 163 -3.54 10.62 5.73
N ASP A 164 -3.47 11.62 6.61
CA ASP A 164 -3.16 11.41 8.02
C ASP A 164 -4.25 10.62 8.77
N GLY A 165 -5.50 10.71 8.32
CA GLY A 165 -6.64 10.00 8.91
C GLY A 165 -6.68 8.50 8.61
N LYS A 166 -5.96 8.02 7.59
CA LYS A 166 -6.00 6.61 7.15
C LYS A 166 -4.70 5.86 7.43
N PRO A 167 -4.76 4.60 7.91
CA PRO A 167 -3.55 3.90 8.36
C PRO A 167 -2.45 3.79 7.31
N PHE A 168 -2.76 3.26 6.14
CA PHE A 168 -1.77 3.04 5.10
C PHE A 168 -1.39 4.32 4.36
N LEU A 169 -2.36 5.19 4.02
CA LEU A 169 -2.09 6.46 3.36
C LEU A 169 -1.15 7.35 4.20
N SER A 170 -1.32 7.39 5.52
CA SER A 170 -0.45 8.14 6.42
C SER A 170 0.99 7.62 6.38
N VAL A 171 1.16 6.29 6.41
CA VAL A 171 2.49 5.66 6.32
C VAL A 171 3.15 6.01 4.98
N LEU A 172 2.43 5.92 3.86
CA LEU A 172 2.95 6.30 2.54
C LEU A 172 3.40 7.76 2.50
N LEU A 173 2.55 8.68 2.95
CA LEU A 173 2.86 10.11 2.99
C LEU A 173 4.14 10.38 3.78
N ARG A 174 4.26 9.81 4.99
CA ARG A 174 5.44 10.03 5.83
C ARG A 174 6.70 9.37 5.29
N LEU A 175 6.60 8.22 4.62
CA LEU A 175 7.73 7.60 3.92
C LEU A 175 8.23 8.53 2.79
N PHE A 176 7.33 9.05 1.96
CA PHE A 176 7.69 10.01 0.90
C PHE A 176 8.38 11.24 1.50
N GLU A 177 7.77 11.88 2.50
CA GLU A 177 8.37 13.03 3.18
C GLU A 177 9.76 12.73 3.74
N ARG A 178 9.91 11.59 4.44
CA ARG A 178 11.18 11.19 5.07
C ARG A 178 12.29 10.98 4.07
N ARG A 179 11.98 10.40 2.91
CA ARG A 179 12.95 10.15 1.84
C ARG A 179 13.29 11.41 1.06
N LEU A 180 12.31 12.26 0.76
CA LEU A 180 12.56 13.54 0.10
C LEU A 180 13.41 14.49 0.95
N ARG A 181 13.33 14.39 2.28
CA ARG A 181 14.23 15.11 3.21
C ARG A 181 15.69 14.65 3.11
N ASN A 182 15.95 13.45 2.60
CA ASN A 182 17.27 12.86 2.51
C ASN A 182 17.75 12.76 1.05
N PRO A 183 18.14 13.86 0.41
CA PRO A 183 18.52 13.86 -1.00
C PRO A 183 19.90 13.22 -1.28
N ASN A 184 20.57 12.69 -0.25
CA ASN A 184 21.79 11.91 -0.42
C ASN A 184 21.50 10.41 -0.54
N ASP A 185 20.25 10.00 -0.38
CA ASP A 185 19.80 8.62 -0.55
C ASP A 185 19.04 8.51 -1.88
N PRO A 186 19.68 7.98 -2.94
CA PRO A 186 19.10 7.97 -4.28
C PRO A 186 17.90 7.04 -4.37
N TRP A 187 16.90 7.46 -5.15
CA TRP A 187 15.74 6.64 -5.45
C TRP A 187 16.08 5.51 -6.43
N LYS A 188 15.64 4.29 -6.10
CA LYS A 188 15.85 3.05 -6.82
C LYS A 188 14.52 2.55 -7.41
N PRO A 189 14.55 1.78 -8.50
CA PRO A 189 13.34 1.25 -9.16
C PRO A 189 12.38 0.48 -8.23
N ASN A 190 12.90 -0.23 -7.22
CA ASN A 190 12.08 -1.04 -6.31
C ASN A 190 11.57 -0.28 -5.08
N ASP A 191 12.02 0.95 -4.86
CA ASP A 191 11.64 1.72 -3.68
C ASP A 191 10.12 1.93 -3.57
N LEU A 192 9.45 2.14 -4.71
CA LEU A 192 7.98 2.24 -4.74
C LEU A 192 7.34 0.96 -4.21
N ASN A 193 7.80 -0.20 -4.66
CA ASN A 193 7.25 -1.48 -4.22
C ASN A 193 7.48 -1.68 -2.73
N ASP A 194 8.68 -1.40 -2.24
CA ASP A 194 8.98 -1.53 -0.80
C ASP A 194 8.09 -0.60 0.02
N MET A 195 7.90 0.65 -0.43
CA MET A 195 6.99 1.60 0.20
C MET A 195 5.53 1.13 0.20
N GLN A 196 5.04 0.59 -0.91
CA GLN A 196 3.67 0.08 -1.00
C GLN A 196 3.46 -1.16 -0.11
N PHE A 197 4.29 -2.18 -0.26
CA PHE A 197 4.10 -3.46 0.43
C PHE A 197 4.48 -3.40 1.91
N LEU A 198 5.68 -2.91 2.25
CA LEU A 198 6.11 -2.83 3.64
C LEU A 198 5.40 -1.69 4.38
N GLY A 199 5.00 -0.62 3.69
CA GLY A 199 4.15 0.42 4.27
C GLY A 199 2.77 -0.11 4.66
N LEU A 200 2.12 -0.88 3.79
CA LEU A 200 0.83 -1.49 4.09
C LEU A 200 0.95 -2.48 5.24
N ALA A 201 1.94 -3.37 5.18
CA ALA A 201 2.19 -4.33 6.23
C ALA A 201 2.45 -3.61 7.58
N ALA A 202 3.22 -2.52 7.58
CA ALA A 202 3.50 -1.75 8.79
C ALA A 202 2.25 -1.10 9.39
N ALA A 203 1.26 -0.76 8.56
CA ALA A 203 0.01 -0.14 9.01
C ALA A 203 -0.99 -1.14 9.61
N TYR A 204 -1.01 -2.39 9.13
CA TYR A 204 -2.06 -3.35 9.46
C TYR A 204 -1.59 -4.65 10.14
N ALA A 205 -0.32 -5.02 10.04
CA ALA A 205 0.20 -6.25 10.64
C ALA A 205 0.56 -6.05 12.11
N ASP A 206 0.59 -7.14 12.88
CA ASP A 206 1.16 -7.14 14.22
C ASP A 206 2.68 -7.02 14.18
N CYS A 207 3.31 -7.68 13.19
CA CYS A 207 4.76 -7.74 13.01
C CYS A 207 5.13 -7.64 11.53
N VAL A 208 6.24 -6.96 11.22
CA VAL A 208 6.86 -6.89 9.90
C VAL A 208 8.32 -7.30 10.00
N VAL A 209 8.72 -8.24 9.15
CA VAL A 209 10.11 -8.65 8.96
C VAL A 209 10.60 -8.10 7.63
N GLY A 210 11.76 -7.46 7.60
CA GLY A 210 12.28 -6.88 6.36
C GLY A 210 13.72 -6.40 6.45
N GLU A 211 14.18 -5.75 5.38
CA GLU A 211 15.55 -5.22 5.32
C GLU A 211 15.75 -4.10 6.34
N ARG A 212 16.89 -4.15 7.06
CA ARG A 212 17.25 -3.19 8.10
C ARG A 212 17.12 -1.73 7.66
N HIS A 213 17.48 -1.44 6.41
CA HIS A 213 17.40 -0.08 5.87
C HIS A 213 15.95 0.41 5.84
N PHE A 214 15.03 -0.37 5.27
CA PHE A 214 13.64 0.01 5.15
C PHE A 214 12.92 0.06 6.51
N LEU A 215 13.22 -0.90 7.39
CA LEU A 215 12.66 -0.89 8.75
C LEU A 215 13.11 0.33 9.55
N ARG A 216 14.32 0.86 9.31
CA ARG A 216 14.76 2.12 9.90
C ARG A 216 13.91 3.30 9.42
N LEU A 217 13.57 3.35 8.13
CA LEU A 217 12.67 4.39 7.60
C LEU A 217 11.29 4.32 8.28
N LEU A 218 10.73 3.12 8.45
CA LEU A 218 9.46 2.91 9.15
C LEU A 218 9.54 3.32 10.64
N ALA A 219 10.63 2.98 11.31
CA ALA A 219 10.86 3.36 12.71
C ALA A 219 10.94 4.90 12.87
N ASP A 220 11.63 5.59 11.96
CA ASP A 220 11.79 7.05 11.97
C ASP A 220 10.44 7.78 11.83
N ILE A 221 9.50 7.23 11.04
CA ILE A 221 8.19 7.87 10.80
C ILE A 221 7.12 7.48 11.80
N ARG A 222 7.30 6.39 12.56
CA ARG A 222 6.33 5.87 13.52
C ARG A 222 5.72 6.93 14.45
N PRO A 223 6.46 7.93 14.97
CA PRO A 223 5.85 8.96 15.83
C PRO A 223 4.80 9.85 15.15
N LYS A 224 4.74 9.85 13.80
CA LYS A 224 3.90 10.73 12.98
C LYS A 224 3.02 9.98 11.97
N ALA A 225 3.04 8.66 12.00
CA ALA A 225 2.34 7.79 11.06
C ALA A 225 1.68 6.63 11.81
N HIS A 226 0.68 6.00 11.20
CA HIS A 226 0.02 4.81 11.75
C HIS A 226 0.85 3.53 11.59
N VAL A 227 2.13 3.53 11.96
CA VAL A 227 2.96 2.31 12.00
C VAL A 227 2.61 1.53 13.25
N ARG A 228 1.77 0.50 13.09
CA ARG A 228 1.29 -0.37 14.19
C ARG A 228 2.19 -1.58 14.41
N ALA A 229 2.79 -2.09 13.35
CA ALA A 229 3.58 -3.32 13.43
C ALA A 229 4.85 -3.14 14.26
N LYS A 230 5.21 -4.19 15.01
CA LYS A 230 6.57 -4.40 15.50
C LYS A 230 7.50 -4.70 14.31
N LEU A 231 8.73 -4.19 14.35
CA LEU A 231 9.65 -4.25 13.21
C LEU A 231 10.86 -5.13 13.58
N TYR A 232 11.13 -6.16 12.77
CA TYR A 232 12.22 -7.11 13.02
C TYR A 232 13.10 -7.32 11.78
N THR A 233 14.40 -7.46 11.99
CA THR A 233 15.33 -7.69 10.86
C THR A 233 15.45 -9.14 10.44
N ASN A 234 14.96 -10.07 11.26
CA ASN A 234 14.92 -11.49 10.93
C ASN A 234 13.67 -12.16 11.52
N LEU A 235 13.28 -13.27 10.90
CA LEU A 235 12.07 -13.99 11.25
C LEU A 235 12.18 -14.69 12.62
N ALA A 236 13.36 -15.15 13.01
CA ALA A 236 13.56 -15.87 14.27
C ALA A 236 13.23 -14.99 15.49
N GLU A 237 13.70 -13.73 15.50
CA GLU A 237 13.35 -12.74 16.52
C GLU A 237 11.85 -12.46 16.58
N CYS A 238 11.22 -12.26 15.42
CA CYS A 238 9.79 -12.06 15.33
C CYS A 238 9.01 -13.24 15.92
N MET A 239 9.39 -14.47 15.56
CA MET A 239 8.74 -15.69 16.04
C MET A 239 8.91 -15.91 17.55
N ALA A 240 10.05 -15.50 18.13
CA ALA A 240 10.29 -15.61 19.56
C ALA A 240 9.38 -14.69 20.40
N GLU A 241 8.92 -13.57 19.84
CA GLU A 241 8.02 -12.63 20.51
C GLU A 241 6.53 -12.89 20.25
N LEU A 242 6.18 -13.69 19.24
CA LEU A 242 4.80 -14.06 18.99
C LEU A 242 4.33 -14.96 20.14
N PRO A 243 3.22 -14.62 20.83
CA PRO A 243 2.65 -15.54 21.80
C PRO A 243 2.36 -16.85 21.06
N LEU A 244 2.92 -17.96 21.55
CA LEU A 244 2.52 -19.29 21.10
C LEU A 244 1.00 -19.34 21.29
N ALA A 245 0.25 -19.21 20.20
CA ALA A 245 -1.19 -19.29 20.24
C ALA A 245 -1.53 -20.63 20.88
N ALA A 246 -2.16 -20.60 22.05
CA ALA A 246 -2.72 -21.79 22.66
C ALA A 246 -3.66 -22.40 21.62
N GLY A 247 -3.30 -23.58 21.14
CA GLY A 247 -4.01 -24.30 20.08
C GLY A 247 -5.40 -24.74 20.51
#